data_AF-A0A1R1CWB5-F1
#
_entry.id   AF-A0A1R1CWB5-F1
#
_cell.length_a   1.000
_cell.length_b   1.000
_cell.length_c   1.000
_cell.angle_alpha   90.00
_cell.angle_beta   90.00
_cell.angle_gamma   90.00
#
_symmetry.space_group_name_H-M   'P 1'
#
loop_
_entity.id
_entity.type
_entity.pdbx_description
1 polymer ?
#
loop_
_entity_poly.entity_id
_entity_poly.type
_entity_poly.pdbx_seq_one_letter_code
_entity_poly.pdbx_strand_id
1 'polypeptide(L)'
;MKKFRGKRRHFKKLWSLIEGYELNVEDDSWYDFWHRHLDFYGLGNNSLKVRREHIKAHIHLYSKFLQQLKDFSKPYQTWVCIHEEDSGADAVYVHTPNSNDENFPVKFDFIKWNCKPPNTFSDLIDLSQYNVGYYETEIERIYYIQSKYIQIP
;
A
#
# COMPACT_ATOMS: atom_id res chain seq x y z
N MET A 1 -23.40 12.12 -8.95
CA MET A 1 -22.86 11.15 -7.95
C MET A 1 -23.85 10.96 -6.80
N LYS A 2 -24.20 9.71 -6.45
CA LYS A 2 -25.06 9.43 -5.29
C LYS A 2 -24.28 9.68 -3.99
N LYS A 3 -24.92 10.29 -2.99
CA LYS A 3 -24.31 10.55 -1.67
C LYS A 3 -23.93 9.23 -1.00
N PHE A 4 -22.66 9.05 -0.65
CA PHE A 4 -22.20 7.87 0.09
C PHE A 4 -22.83 7.84 1.50
N ARG A 5 -23.82 6.95 1.69
CA ARG A 5 -24.52 6.71 2.97
C ARG A 5 -23.84 5.57 3.73
N GLY A 6 -23.97 5.55 5.06
CA GLY A 6 -23.43 4.45 5.88
C GLY A 6 -21.93 4.50 6.16
N LYS A 7 -21.27 5.64 5.94
CA LYS A 7 -19.82 5.85 6.14
C LYS A 7 -19.26 5.25 7.44
N ARG A 8 -19.95 5.48 8.57
CA ARG A 8 -19.53 4.95 9.88
C ARG A 8 -19.49 3.42 9.90
N ARG A 9 -20.52 2.76 9.36
CA ARG A 9 -20.58 1.30 9.28
C ARG A 9 -19.51 0.75 8.34
N HIS A 10 -19.30 1.40 7.19
CA HIS A 10 -18.25 1.07 6.24
C HIS A 10 -16.87 1.08 6.91
N PHE A 11 -16.47 2.21 7.49
CA PHE A 11 -15.16 2.32 8.12
C PHE A 11 -15.00 1.42 9.34
N LYS A 12 -16.06 1.18 10.12
CA LYS A 12 -16.02 0.17 11.20
C LYS A 12 -15.69 -1.23 10.65
N LYS A 13 -16.32 -1.62 9.53
CA LYS A 13 -16.05 -2.91 8.88
C LYS A 13 -14.64 -2.95 8.29
N LEU A 14 -14.20 -1.86 7.65
CA LEU A 14 -12.87 -1.75 7.08
C LEU A 14 -11.79 -1.96 8.16
N TRP A 15 -11.85 -1.19 9.25
CA TRP A 15 -10.89 -1.31 10.33
C TRP A 15 -10.94 -2.69 10.99
N SER A 16 -12.12 -3.26 11.22
CA SER A 16 -12.25 -4.63 11.72
C SER A 16 -11.61 -5.67 10.80
N LEU A 17 -11.68 -5.48 9.48
CA LEU A 17 -11.05 -6.37 8.50
C LEU A 17 -9.53 -6.25 8.53
N ILE A 18 -9.01 -5.03 8.65
CA ILE A 18 -7.58 -4.75 8.71
C ILE A 18 -6.98 -5.34 9.99
N GLU A 19 -7.65 -5.19 11.13
CA GLU A 19 -7.14 -5.70 12.40
C GLU A 19 -6.98 -7.22 12.41
N GLY A 20 -7.92 -7.95 11.80
CA GLY A 20 -7.86 -9.40 11.66
C GLY A 20 -7.11 -9.90 10.43
N TYR A 21 -6.36 -9.04 9.73
CA TYR A 21 -5.66 -9.43 8.51
C TYR A 21 -4.33 -10.13 8.82
N GLU A 22 -4.17 -11.34 8.28
CA GLU A 22 -2.98 -12.18 8.43
C GLU A 22 -2.47 -12.61 7.05
N LEU A 23 -1.17 -12.39 6.81
CA LEU A 23 -0.41 -12.94 5.68
C LEU A 23 -0.03 -14.39 5.96
N ASN A 24 0.05 -15.21 4.91
CA ASN A 24 0.64 -16.54 5.05
C ASN A 24 2.18 -16.44 5.01
N VAL A 25 2.83 -16.52 6.17
CA VAL A 25 4.30 -16.37 6.29
C VAL A 25 5.01 -17.71 6.53
N GLU A 26 4.44 -18.80 6.03
CA GLU A 26 5.03 -20.15 6.11
C GLU A 26 6.24 -20.32 5.18
N ASP A 27 7.09 -21.31 5.46
CA ASP A 27 8.35 -21.52 4.74
C ASP A 27 8.17 -21.86 3.26
N ASP A 28 7.02 -22.37 2.82
CA ASP A 28 6.72 -22.64 1.42
C ASP A 28 5.98 -21.48 0.73
N SER A 29 5.59 -20.45 1.49
CA SER A 29 4.87 -19.29 0.97
C SER A 29 5.73 -18.44 0.03
N TRP A 30 5.11 -17.93 -1.02
CA TRP A 30 5.70 -16.98 -1.96
C TRP A 30 4.62 -16.03 -2.49
N TYR A 31 5.05 -14.86 -2.93
CA TYR A 31 4.19 -13.77 -3.37
C TYR A 31 4.66 -13.21 -4.70
N ASP A 32 3.86 -13.35 -5.75
CA ASP A 32 4.12 -12.72 -7.04
C ASP A 32 3.22 -11.49 -7.21
N PHE A 33 3.78 -10.30 -6.96
CA PHE A 33 3.06 -9.02 -6.87
C PHE A 33 1.72 -9.09 -6.13
N TRP A 34 1.63 -9.92 -5.09
CA TRP A 34 0.40 -10.07 -4.33
C TRP A 34 0.06 -8.74 -3.66
N HIS A 35 -1.21 -8.36 -3.69
CA HIS A 35 -1.61 -7.06 -3.16
C HIS A 35 -3.05 -7.01 -2.66
N ARG A 36 -3.30 -6.01 -1.80
CA ARG A 36 -4.61 -5.79 -1.22
C ARG A 36 -5.09 -4.36 -1.42
N HIS A 37 -6.19 -4.23 -2.17
CA HIS A 37 -7.01 -3.01 -2.23
C HIS A 37 -7.94 -2.91 -1.02
N LEU A 38 -8.04 -1.72 -0.42
CA LEU A 38 -8.99 -1.43 0.67
C LEU A 38 -10.18 -0.59 0.24
N ASP A 39 -10.11 0.04 -0.93
CA ASP A 39 -11.17 0.88 -1.50
C ASP A 39 -11.52 0.47 -2.92
N PHE A 40 -11.64 -0.83 -3.20
CA PHE A 40 -11.82 -1.41 -4.54
C PHE A 40 -12.91 -0.74 -5.42
N TYR A 41 -13.91 -0.11 -4.82
CA TYR A 41 -14.99 0.60 -5.53
C TYR A 41 -14.75 2.11 -5.71
N GLY A 42 -13.55 2.61 -5.39
CA GLY A 42 -13.15 4.00 -5.54
C GLY A 42 -14.01 4.98 -4.73
N LEU A 43 -14.43 4.62 -3.52
CA LEU A 43 -15.28 5.50 -2.70
C LEU A 43 -14.54 6.79 -2.32
N GLY A 44 -13.21 6.72 -2.18
CA GLY A 44 -12.29 7.82 -1.93
C GLY A 44 -12.33 8.89 -3.01
N ASN A 45 -12.59 8.53 -4.27
CA ASN A 45 -12.70 9.47 -5.41
C ASN A 45 -13.81 10.50 -5.17
N ASN A 46 -14.80 10.18 -4.33
CA ASN A 46 -15.96 11.03 -4.10
C ASN A 46 -15.74 12.11 -3.03
N SER A 47 -14.70 12.01 -2.19
CA SER A 47 -14.50 12.93 -1.07
C SER A 47 -13.11 12.81 -0.47
N LEU A 48 -12.41 13.95 -0.34
CA LEU A 48 -11.11 14.03 0.33
C LEU A 48 -11.11 13.42 1.73
N LYS A 49 -12.19 13.58 2.51
CA LYS A 49 -12.32 12.97 3.83
C LYS A 49 -12.35 11.44 3.74
N VAL A 50 -13.03 10.86 2.76
CA VAL A 50 -13.10 9.40 2.56
C VAL A 50 -11.76 8.89 2.04
N ARG A 51 -11.18 9.57 1.04
CA ARG A 51 -9.84 9.31 0.50
C ARG A 51 -8.80 9.17 1.60
N ARG A 52 -8.71 10.17 2.48
CA ARG A 52 -7.74 10.21 3.59
C ARG A 52 -7.92 9.06 4.58
N GLU A 53 -9.15 8.67 4.88
CA GLU A 53 -9.41 7.52 5.76
C GLU A 53 -9.01 6.19 5.13
N HIS A 54 -9.18 6.02 3.81
CA HIS A 54 -8.64 4.84 3.11
C HIS A 54 -7.12 4.86 3.03
N ILE A 55 -6.48 6.03 2.82
CA ILE A 55 -5.01 6.11 2.85
C ILE A 55 -4.48 5.70 4.23
N LYS A 56 -5.05 6.23 5.32
CA LYS A 56 -4.70 5.78 6.69
C LYS A 56 -4.81 4.28 6.86
N ALA A 57 -5.88 3.69 6.32
CA ALA A 57 -6.13 2.27 6.37
C ALA A 57 -5.05 1.46 5.61
N HIS A 58 -4.61 1.91 4.43
CA HIS A 58 -3.51 1.28 3.68
C HIS A 58 -2.18 1.37 4.44
N ILE A 59 -1.85 2.53 5.01
CA ILE A 59 -0.62 2.70 5.80
C ILE A 59 -0.63 1.83 7.07
N HIS A 60 -1.79 1.67 7.71
CA HIS A 60 -1.92 0.76 8.85
C HIS A 60 -1.81 -0.71 8.44
N LEU A 61 -2.43 -1.12 7.33
CA LEU A 61 -2.26 -2.49 6.82
C LEU A 61 -0.79 -2.75 6.47
N TYR A 62 -0.11 -1.76 5.90
CA TYR A 62 1.31 -1.85 5.59
C TYR A 62 2.17 -2.05 6.83
N SER A 63 1.93 -1.31 7.91
CA SER A 63 2.68 -1.53 9.17
C SER A 63 2.42 -2.91 9.77
N LYS A 64 1.20 -3.46 9.65
CA LYS A 64 0.90 -4.85 10.03
C LYS A 64 1.68 -5.85 9.18
N PHE A 65 1.76 -5.65 7.86
CA PHE A 65 2.56 -6.52 6.99
C PHE A 65 4.03 -6.48 7.36
N LEU A 66 4.59 -5.30 7.64
CA LEU A 66 5.98 -5.18 8.12
C LEU A 66 6.22 -5.96 9.41
N GLN A 67 5.26 -5.96 10.34
CA GLN A 67 5.37 -6.74 11.58
C GLN A 67 5.31 -8.25 11.33
N GLN A 68 4.38 -8.70 10.48
CA GLN A 68 4.22 -10.12 10.17
C GLN A 68 5.39 -10.68 9.34
N LEU A 69 5.92 -9.88 8.42
CA LEU A 69 7.06 -10.24 7.58
C LEU A 69 8.41 -10.11 8.29
N LYS A 70 8.46 -9.55 9.50
CA LYS A 70 9.71 -9.36 10.25
C LYS A 70 10.46 -10.68 10.49
N ASP A 71 9.71 -11.74 10.78
CA ASP A 71 10.25 -13.06 11.08
C ASP A 71 10.19 -14.00 9.86
N PHE A 72 9.88 -13.47 8.67
CA PHE A 72 9.81 -14.26 7.44
C PHE A 72 11.21 -14.65 6.97
N SER A 73 11.41 -15.95 6.71
CA SER A 73 12.72 -16.55 6.44
C SER A 73 13.30 -16.20 5.07
N LYS A 74 12.46 -15.75 4.13
CA LYS A 74 12.85 -15.42 2.74
C LYS A 74 12.98 -13.92 2.53
N PRO A 75 13.81 -13.48 1.56
CA PRO A 75 13.82 -12.09 1.16
C PRO A 75 12.45 -11.68 0.60
N TYR A 76 12.05 -10.44 0.89
CA TYR A 76 10.77 -9.89 0.45
C TYR A 76 10.89 -8.40 0.13
N GLN A 77 9.95 -7.91 -0.67
CA GLN A 77 9.68 -6.50 -0.91
C GLN A 77 8.23 -6.22 -0.54
N THR A 78 7.97 -5.09 0.11
CA THR A 78 6.61 -4.65 0.42
C THR A 78 6.53 -3.13 0.38
N TRP A 79 5.46 -2.62 -0.21
CA TRP A 79 5.25 -1.19 -0.42
C TRP A 79 3.76 -0.87 -0.51
N VAL A 80 3.43 0.42 -0.45
CA VAL A 80 2.08 0.93 -0.72
C VAL A 80 2.10 1.72 -2.02
N CYS A 81 1.11 1.49 -2.88
CA CYS A 81 0.80 2.35 -4.02
C CYS A 81 -0.42 3.21 -3.69
N ILE A 82 -0.31 4.52 -3.90
CA ILE A 82 -1.40 5.49 -3.79
C ILE A 82 -1.56 6.16 -5.15
N HIS A 83 -2.66 5.87 -5.84
CA HIS A 83 -2.97 6.43 -7.16
C HIS A 83 -3.70 7.77 -7.00
N GLU A 84 -3.15 8.86 -7.52
CA GLU A 84 -3.72 10.19 -7.28
C GLU A 84 -5.13 10.33 -7.89
N GLU A 85 -5.36 9.71 -9.05
CA GLU A 85 -6.59 9.80 -9.83
C GLU A 85 -7.64 8.71 -9.49
N ASP A 86 -7.21 7.56 -8.97
CA ASP A 86 -8.11 6.44 -8.67
C ASP A 86 -7.83 5.73 -7.34
N SER A 87 -8.61 6.07 -6.32
CA SER A 87 -8.57 5.38 -5.03
C SER A 87 -8.88 3.89 -5.07
N GLY A 88 -9.56 3.41 -6.12
CA GLY A 88 -9.79 1.99 -6.33
C GLY A 88 -8.53 1.17 -6.54
N ALA A 89 -7.51 1.80 -7.14
CA ALA A 89 -6.24 1.18 -7.49
C ALA A 89 -5.21 1.21 -6.35
N ASP A 90 -5.45 1.97 -5.28
CA ASP A 90 -4.58 1.94 -4.09
C ASP A 90 -4.45 0.51 -3.56
N ALA A 91 -3.23 0.11 -3.22
CA ALA A 91 -2.98 -1.20 -2.64
C ALA A 91 -1.71 -1.26 -1.79
N VAL A 92 -1.66 -2.25 -0.90
CA VAL A 92 -0.45 -2.69 -0.22
C VAL A 92 0.06 -3.96 -0.89
N TYR A 93 1.32 -3.99 -1.30
CA TYR A 93 1.96 -5.07 -2.04
C TYR A 93 2.90 -5.88 -1.16
N VAL A 94 3.01 -7.18 -1.45
CA VAL A 94 4.04 -8.10 -0.96
C VAL A 94 4.57 -8.88 -2.15
N HIS A 95 5.89 -9.00 -2.25
CA HIS A 95 6.55 -9.72 -3.32
C HIS A 95 7.79 -10.44 -2.80
N THR A 96 8.04 -11.64 -3.29
CA THR A 96 9.16 -12.51 -2.90
C THR A 96 9.72 -13.21 -4.13
N PRO A 97 10.89 -13.88 -4.02
CA PRO A 97 11.22 -14.93 -4.97
C PRO A 97 10.05 -15.90 -5.07
N ASN A 98 9.70 -16.24 -6.30
CA ASN A 98 8.55 -17.06 -6.60
C ASN A 98 8.86 -17.95 -7.80
N SER A 99 8.06 -18.99 -7.99
CA SER A 99 8.23 -19.92 -9.11
C SER A 99 7.47 -19.50 -10.37
N ASN A 100 6.74 -18.39 -10.33
CA ASN A 100 5.93 -17.94 -11.46
C ASN A 100 6.79 -17.24 -12.51
N ASP A 101 7.68 -16.35 -12.08
CA ASP A 101 8.60 -15.61 -12.95
C ASP A 101 9.91 -15.23 -12.24
N GLU A 102 10.98 -15.05 -13.02
CA GLU A 102 12.26 -14.50 -12.54
C GLU A 102 12.21 -12.96 -12.42
N ASN A 103 11.21 -12.45 -11.70
CA ASN A 103 10.91 -11.01 -11.57
C ASN A 103 11.30 -10.38 -10.22
N PHE A 104 11.90 -11.17 -9.32
CA PHE A 104 12.38 -10.71 -8.01
C PHE A 104 13.91 -10.49 -7.99
N PRO A 105 14.42 -9.39 -7.38
CA PRO A 105 13.65 -8.27 -6.84
C PRO A 105 13.14 -7.34 -7.96
N VAL A 106 12.03 -6.68 -7.69
CA VAL A 106 11.49 -5.61 -8.54
C VAL A 106 12.46 -4.44 -8.54
N LYS A 107 12.85 -4.02 -9.74
CA LYS A 107 13.62 -2.80 -9.96
C LYS A 107 12.69 -1.61 -10.14
N PHE A 108 12.80 -0.65 -9.25
CA PHE A 108 11.99 0.57 -9.26
C PHE A 108 12.69 1.74 -9.95
N ASP A 109 13.40 1.48 -11.05
CA ASP A 109 14.26 2.46 -11.74
C ASP A 109 13.45 3.63 -12.34
N PHE A 110 12.16 3.40 -12.60
CA PHE A 110 11.22 4.41 -13.09
C PHE A 110 10.68 5.35 -12.00
N ILE A 111 10.97 5.07 -10.72
CA ILE A 111 10.46 5.85 -9.59
C ILE A 111 11.41 7.00 -9.25
N LYS A 112 10.85 8.20 -9.16
CA LYS A 112 11.52 9.39 -8.64
C LYS A 112 11.39 9.42 -7.11
N TRP A 113 12.38 8.85 -6.43
CA TRP A 113 12.41 8.72 -4.96
C TRP A 113 12.69 10.04 -4.21
N ASN A 114 12.46 10.02 -2.90
CA ASN A 114 12.68 11.13 -1.96
C ASN A 114 11.86 12.38 -2.29
N CYS A 115 10.65 12.18 -2.82
CA CYS A 115 9.73 13.27 -3.10
C CYS A 115 8.95 13.67 -1.84
N LYS A 116 8.36 14.87 -1.87
CA LYS A 116 7.36 15.27 -0.87
C LYS A 116 6.01 14.66 -1.27
N PRO A 117 5.28 13.99 -0.36
CA PRO A 117 3.93 13.55 -0.65
C PRO A 117 3.01 14.76 -0.90
N PRO A 118 1.91 14.57 -1.66
CA PRO A 118 0.95 15.63 -1.91
C PRO A 118 0.18 15.97 -0.62
N ASN A 119 -0.35 17.19 -0.55
CA ASN A 119 -1.10 17.70 0.62
C ASN A 119 -2.27 16.80 1.03
N THR A 120 -2.79 16.00 0.11
CA THR A 120 -3.83 14.99 0.36
C THR A 120 -3.44 14.03 1.47
N PHE A 121 -2.17 13.66 1.62
CA PHE A 121 -1.73 12.67 2.61
C PHE A 121 -0.33 12.90 3.20
N SER A 122 0.29 14.04 2.94
CA SER A 122 1.63 14.35 3.48
C SER A 122 1.71 14.30 5.00
N ASP A 123 0.64 14.65 5.71
CA ASP A 123 0.53 14.57 7.17
C ASP A 123 0.24 13.16 7.71
N LEU A 124 -0.04 12.20 6.81
CA LEU A 124 -0.32 10.81 7.17
C LEU A 124 0.93 9.92 7.08
N ILE A 125 2.01 10.42 6.49
CA ILE A 125 3.23 9.67 6.23
C ILE A 125 4.38 10.27 7.03
N ASP A 126 4.98 9.45 7.90
CA ASP A 126 6.21 9.83 8.60
C ASP A 126 7.42 9.60 7.67
N LEU A 127 7.92 10.68 7.08
CA LEU A 127 9.10 10.64 6.20
C LEU A 127 10.40 10.27 6.94
N SER A 128 10.41 10.21 8.27
CA SER A 128 11.56 9.63 9.00
C SER A 128 11.58 8.10 8.89
N GLN A 129 10.41 7.47 8.75
CA GLN A 129 10.24 6.01 8.67
C GLN A 129 10.09 5.49 7.23
N TYR A 130 9.55 6.32 6.33
CA TYR A 130 9.23 5.91 4.97
C TYR A 130 9.98 6.74 3.92
N ASN A 131 10.42 6.06 2.86
CA ASN A 131 10.76 6.66 1.57
C ASN A 131 9.48 6.81 0.78
N VAL A 132 9.31 7.97 0.14
CA VAL A 132 8.22 8.22 -0.79
C VAL A 132 8.82 8.55 -2.15
N GLY A 133 8.36 7.84 -3.17
CA GLY A 133 8.68 8.11 -4.55
C GLY A 133 7.41 8.24 -5.36
N TYR A 134 7.55 8.69 -6.60
CA TYR A 134 6.42 8.70 -7.52
C TYR A 134 6.85 8.27 -8.92
N TYR A 135 5.88 7.73 -9.63
CA TYR A 135 5.88 7.52 -11.06
C TYR A 135 4.75 8.38 -11.65
N GLU A 136 4.99 8.99 -12.80
CA GLU A 136 4.03 9.87 -13.46
C GLU A 136 4.07 9.67 -14.97
N THR A 137 2.88 9.57 -15.55
CA THR A 137 2.64 9.60 -16.99
C THR A 137 1.76 10.82 -17.33
N GLU A 138 1.36 10.96 -18.59
CA GLU A 138 0.39 11.98 -18.99
C GLU A 138 -1.01 11.77 -18.39
N ILE A 139 -1.32 10.55 -17.91
CA ILE A 139 -2.67 10.16 -17.51
C ILE A 139 -2.81 9.81 -16.02
N GLU A 140 -1.71 9.47 -15.34
CA GLU A 140 -1.75 9.06 -13.94
C GLU A 140 -0.47 9.44 -13.19
N ARG A 141 -0.63 9.70 -11.88
CA ARG A 141 0.47 9.77 -10.93
C ARG A 141 0.27 8.76 -9.82
N ILE A 142 1.29 7.95 -9.58
CA ILE A 142 1.29 6.90 -8.56
C ILE A 142 2.40 7.19 -7.57
N TYR A 143 2.05 7.27 -6.29
CA TYR A 143 3.02 7.38 -5.20
C TYR A 143 3.33 6.01 -4.62
N TYR A 144 4.62 5.76 -4.44
CA TYR A 144 5.15 4.54 -3.84
C TYR A 144 5.71 4.87 -2.47
N ILE A 145 5.30 4.11 -1.46
CA ILE A 145 5.71 4.31 -0.06
C ILE A 145 6.38 3.03 0.41
N GLN A 146 7.64 3.14 0.80
CA GLN A 146 8.47 2.02 1.27
C GLN A 146 9.10 2.34 2.62
N SER A 147 9.11 1.38 3.53
CA SER A 147 9.81 1.50 4.81
C SER A 147 11.32 1.57 4.59
N LYS A 148 11.98 2.48 5.31
CA LYS A 148 13.44 2.63 5.33
C LYS A 148 14.15 1.50 6.07
N TYR A 149 13.42 0.73 6.87
CA TYR A 149 13.98 -0.26 7.79
C TYR A 149 13.87 -1.70 7.28
N ILE A 150 13.40 -1.91 6.05
CA ILE A 150 13.45 -3.23 5.41
C ILE A 150 14.84 -3.37 4.78
N GLN A 151 15.70 -4.15 5.40
CA GLN A 151 16.92 -4.64 4.75
C GLN A 151 16.53 -5.86 3.94
N ILE A 152 16.49 -5.70 2.60
CA ILE A 152 16.61 -6.85 1.71
C ILE A 152 18.06 -7.31 1.87
N PRO A 153 18.33 -8.54 2.32
CA PRO A 153 19.71 -9.04 2.37
C PRO A 153 20.35 -9.11 0.99
#